data_AF-A0A7T3A759-F1
#
_entry.id   AF-A0A7T3A759-F1
#
_cell.length_a   1.000
_cell.length_b   1.000
_cell.length_c   1.000
_cell.angle_alpha   90.00
_cell.angle_beta   90.00
_cell.angle_gamma   90.00
#
_symmetry.space_group_name_H-M   'P 1'
#
loop_
_entity.id
_entity.type
_entity.pdbx_description
1 polymer ?
#
loop_
_entity_poly.entity_id
_entity_poly.type
_entity_poly.pdbx_seq_one_letter_code
_entity_poly.pdbx_strand_id
1 'polypeptide(L)'
;MTVGRDYMLKKTTGPSAPKFFIDTELVPRLVNAVGRGEVMLDRTAVRLGVRPSVLVAGAAGILAMLVFGAGRGRQKAIEQAQPGRPTG
;
A
#
# COMPACT_ATOMS: atom_id res chain seq x y z
N MET A 1 -27.06 -42.53 13.52
CA MET A 1 -25.80 -41.94 14.04
C MET A 1 -25.79 -40.47 13.66
N THR A 2 -26.22 -39.59 14.56
CA THR A 2 -26.21 -38.13 14.34
C THR A 2 -24.81 -37.63 14.67
N VAL A 3 -24.06 -37.25 13.65
CA VAL A 3 -22.75 -36.62 13.80
C VAL A 3 -23.00 -35.22 14.39
N GLY A 4 -22.72 -35.06 15.69
CA GLY A 4 -22.90 -33.80 16.42
C GLY A 4 -21.90 -32.75 15.94
N ARG A 5 -22.29 -31.48 15.85
CA ARG A 5 -21.45 -30.37 15.32
C ARG A 5 -20.30 -29.96 16.27
N ASP A 6 -19.92 -30.83 17.17
CA ASP A 6 -18.92 -30.56 18.21
C ASP A 6 -17.52 -30.38 17.61
N TYR A 7 -17.33 -30.84 16.36
CA TYR A 7 -16.14 -30.61 15.53
C TYR A 7 -16.17 -29.28 14.75
N MET A 8 -17.28 -28.54 14.73
CA MET A 8 -17.32 -27.24 14.03
C MET A 8 -16.74 -26.14 14.90
N LEU A 9 -15.73 -25.45 14.38
CA LEU A 9 -15.13 -24.27 14.99
C LEU A 9 -16.23 -23.24 15.27
N LYS A 10 -16.48 -22.94 16.55
CA LYS A 10 -17.49 -21.96 16.96
C LYS A 10 -17.07 -20.58 16.47
N LYS A 11 -17.86 -19.99 15.59
CA LYS A 11 -17.66 -18.59 15.19
C LYS A 11 -18.02 -17.68 16.37
N THR A 12 -17.17 -16.69 16.63
CA THR A 12 -17.48 -15.62 17.57
C THR A 12 -18.70 -14.84 17.08
N THR A 13 -19.46 -14.24 18.00
CA THR A 13 -20.75 -13.60 17.74
C THR A 13 -20.68 -12.34 16.86
N GLY A 14 -19.48 -11.91 16.46
CA GLY A 14 -19.26 -10.76 15.58
C GLY A 14 -17.82 -10.68 15.04
N PRO A 15 -17.57 -9.77 14.07
CA PRO A 15 -16.23 -9.50 13.57
C PRO A 15 -15.37 -8.89 14.68
N SER A 16 -14.07 -9.20 14.67
CA SER A 16 -13.11 -8.52 15.55
C SER A 16 -13.05 -7.03 15.21
N ALA A 17 -12.77 -6.18 16.20
CA ALA A 17 -12.67 -4.73 16.01
C ALA A 17 -11.72 -4.32 14.86
N PRO A 18 -10.54 -4.96 14.67
CA PRO A 18 -9.69 -4.67 13.52
C PRO A 18 -10.36 -5.01 12.18
N LYS A 19 -11.07 -6.14 12.11
CA LYS A 19 -11.77 -6.54 10.88
C LYS A 19 -12.90 -5.57 10.54
N PHE A 20 -13.67 -5.16 11.55
CA PHE A 20 -14.75 -4.20 11.36
C PHE A 20 -14.22 -2.86 10.82
N PHE A 21 -13.14 -2.33 11.40
CA PHE A 21 -12.52 -1.08 10.94
C PHE A 21 -11.99 -1.17 9.50
N ILE A 22 -11.31 -2.27 9.16
CA ILE A 22 -10.80 -2.47 7.79
C ILE A 22 -11.96 -2.49 6.79
N ASP A 23 -12.99 -3.28 7.07
CA ASP A 23 -14.07 -3.54 6.11
C ASP A 23 -15.01 -2.33 5.96
N THR A 24 -15.22 -1.53 7.02
CA THR A 24 -16.19 -0.41 7.00
C THR A 24 -15.57 0.97 6.77
N GLU A 25 -14.32 1.21 7.18
CA GLU A 25 -13.70 2.52 7.02
C GLU A 25 -12.55 2.51 6.02
N LEU A 26 -11.59 1.61 6.20
CA LEU A 26 -10.37 1.63 5.40
C LEU A 26 -10.66 1.31 3.94
N VAL A 27 -11.33 0.19 3.68
CA VAL A 27 -11.60 -0.29 2.31
C VAL A 27 -12.43 0.72 1.53
N PRO A 28 -13.57 1.24 2.03
CA PRO A 28 -14.36 2.20 1.26
C PRO A 28 -13.61 3.50 0.98
N ARG A 29 -12.80 4.00 1.93
CA ARG A 29 -11.99 5.21 1.72
C ARG A 29 -10.96 4.98 0.61
N LEU A 30 -10.26 3.85 0.62
CA LEU A 30 -9.27 3.52 -0.40
C LEU A 30 -9.89 3.35 -1.78
N VAL A 31 -10.99 2.59 -1.90
CA VAL A 31 -11.69 2.38 -3.17
C VAL A 31 -12.17 3.71 -3.75
N ASN A 32 -12.77 4.56 -2.92
CA ASN A 32 -13.21 5.89 -3.36
C ASN A 32 -12.06 6.80 -3.77
N ALA A 33 -10.92 6.74 -3.07
CA ALA A 33 -9.74 7.52 -3.41
C ALA A 33 -9.15 7.08 -4.76
N VAL A 34 -9.05 5.77 -5.00
CA VAL A 34 -8.58 5.22 -6.28
C VAL A 34 -9.51 5.63 -7.42
N GLY A 35 -10.82 5.42 -7.27
CA GLY A 35 -11.79 5.79 -8.31
C GLY A 35 -11.80 7.30 -8.63
N ARG A 36 -11.65 8.18 -7.62
CA ARG A 36 -11.48 9.62 -7.86
C ARG A 36 -10.16 9.94 -8.58
N GLY A 37 -9.10 9.21 -8.24
CA GLY A 37 -7.80 9.33 -8.90
C GLY A 37 -7.88 9.01 -10.39
N GLU A 38 -8.59 7.95 -10.78
CA GLU A 38 -8.80 7.58 -12.19
C GLU A 38 -9.54 8.68 -12.96
N VAL A 39 -10.61 9.23 -12.40
CA VAL A 39 -11.38 10.31 -13.03
C VAL A 39 -10.54 11.59 -13.18
N MET A 40 -9.74 11.93 -12.17
CA MET A 40 -8.84 13.08 -12.27
C MET A 40 -7.71 12.84 -13.26
N LEU A 41 -7.16 11.64 -13.32
CA LEU A 41 -6.15 11.24 -14.28
C LEU A 41 -6.65 11.39 -15.72
N ASP A 42 -7.85 10.92 -16.01
CA ASP A 42 -8.43 11.02 -17.35
C ASP A 42 -8.71 12.49 -17.72
N ARG A 43 -9.28 13.27 -16.78
CA ARG A 43 -9.50 14.70 -16.98
C ARG A 43 -8.20 15.48 -17.20
N THR A 44 -7.12 15.14 -16.48
CA THR A 44 -5.81 15.79 -16.64
C THR A 44 -5.13 15.37 -17.93
N ALA A 45 -5.23 14.09 -18.31
CA ALA A 45 -4.73 13.58 -19.58
C ALA A 45 -5.38 14.31 -20.77
N VAL A 46 -6.70 14.47 -20.76
CA VAL A 46 -7.46 15.23 -21.77
C VAL A 46 -6.99 16.69 -21.82
N ARG A 47 -6.84 17.33 -20.65
CA ARG A 47 -6.41 18.75 -20.57
C ARG A 47 -4.97 18.97 -21.06
N LEU A 48 -4.10 17.99 -20.86
CA LEU A 48 -2.69 18.05 -21.24
C LEU A 48 -2.41 17.49 -22.65
N GLY A 49 -3.42 16.91 -23.31
CA GLY A 49 -3.27 16.28 -24.63
C GLY A 49 -2.35 15.05 -24.62
N VAL A 50 -2.17 14.40 -23.47
CA VAL A 50 -1.30 13.23 -23.31
C VAL A 50 -2.11 12.00 -22.95
N ARG A 51 -1.58 10.80 -23.21
CA ARG A 51 -2.24 9.56 -22.82
C ARG A 51 -2.18 9.38 -21.29
N PRO A 52 -3.27 8.91 -20.63
CA PRO A 52 -3.28 8.65 -19.18
C PRO A 52 -2.14 7.75 -18.70
N SER A 53 -1.74 6.77 -19.52
CA SER A 53 -0.62 5.86 -19.22
C SER A 53 0.72 6.58 -19.03
N VAL A 54 0.94 7.71 -19.71
CA VAL A 54 2.16 8.51 -19.57
C VAL A 54 2.21 9.19 -18.19
N LEU A 55 1.07 9.71 -17.73
CA LEU A 55 0.95 10.32 -16.41
C LEU A 55 1.15 9.27 -15.30
N VAL A 56 0.58 8.07 -15.45
CA VAL A 56 0.77 6.96 -14.52
C VAL A 56 2.23 6.52 -14.49
N ALA A 57 2.86 6.34 -15.65
CA ALA A 57 4.27 5.96 -15.73
C ALA A 57 5.18 7.02 -15.08
N GLY A 58 4.90 8.30 -15.32
CA GLY A 58 5.63 9.41 -14.68
C GLY A 58 5.47 9.41 -13.16
N ALA A 59 4.23 9.29 -12.67
CA ALA A 59 3.96 9.22 -11.23
C ALA A 59 4.62 8.00 -10.57
N ALA A 60 4.53 6.83 -11.21
CA ALA A 60 5.17 5.61 -10.74
C ALA A 60 6.70 5.73 -10.71
N GLY A 61 7.30 6.36 -11.73
CA GLY A 61 8.74 6.62 -11.79
C GLY A 61 9.23 7.53 -10.67
N ILE A 62 8.49 8.62 -10.40
CA ILE A 62 8.79 9.53 -9.28
C ILE A 62 8.68 8.79 -7.95
N LEU A 63 7.60 8.02 -7.76
CA LEU A 63 7.40 7.25 -6.53
C LEU A 63 8.55 6.24 -6.31
N ALA A 64 8.94 5.50 -7.36
CA ALA A 64 10.06 4.58 -7.31
C ALA A 64 11.36 5.31 -6.94
N MET A 65 11.65 6.46 -7.57
CA MET A 65 12.81 7.26 -7.21
C MET A 65 12.80 7.70 -5.75
N LEU A 66 11.66 8.13 -5.21
CA LEU A 66 11.56 8.54 -3.81
C LEU A 66 11.80 7.37 -2.84
N VAL A 67 11.19 6.21 -3.11
CA VAL A 67 11.33 5.02 -2.26
C VAL A 67 12.77 4.49 -2.29
N PHE A 68 13.32 4.26 -3.48
CA PHE A 68 14.67 3.72 -3.64
C PHE A 68 15.75 4.76 -3.31
N GLY A 69 15.51 6.04 -3.58
CA GLY A 69 16.39 7.15 -3.22
C GLY A 69 16.50 7.33 -1.70
N ALA A 70 15.38 7.30 -0.98
CA ALA A 70 15.37 7.36 0.48
C ALA A 70 16.04 6.13 1.13
N GLY A 71 15.83 4.94 0.56
CA GLY A 71 16.49 3.71 1.02
C GLY A 71 18.01 3.75 0.89
N ARG A 72 18.54 4.29 -0.22
CA ARG A 72 19.99 4.49 -0.42
C ARG A 72 20.59 5.52 0.55
N GLY A 73 19.86 6.59 0.87
CA GLY A 73 20.30 7.57 1.86
C GLY A 73 20.45 6.95 3.26
N ARG A 74 19.52 6.07 3.65
CA ARG A 74 19.60 5.31 4.91
C ARG A 74 20.78 4.34 4.95
N GLN A 75 21.05 3.62 3.86
CA GLN A 75 22.18 2.69 3.82
C GLN A 75 23.52 3.41 3.99
N LYS A 76 23.71 4.55 3.32
CA LYS A 76 24.92 5.37 3.48
C LYS A 76 25.07 5.91 4.90
N ALA A 77 23.98 6.29 5.57
CA ALA A 77 24.01 6.74 6.95
C ALA A 77 24.34 5.61 7.95
N ILE A 78 23.89 4.38 7.69
CA ILE A 78 24.23 3.20 8.49
C ILE A 78 25.70 2.81 8.29
N GLU A 79 26.20 2.88 7.07
CA GLU A 79 27.60 2.59 6.71
C GLU A 79 28.58 3.62 7.32
N GLN A 80 28.18 4.90 7.36
CA GLN A 80 28.93 5.97 8.05
C GLN A 80 28.86 5.88 9.58
N ALA A 81 27.79 5.31 10.15
CA ALA A 81 27.66 5.07 11.58
C ALA A 81 28.46 3.85 12.08
N GLN A 82 29.07 3.08 11.16
CA GLN A 82 29.90 1.94 11.49
C GLN A 82 31.36 2.10 11.00
N PRO A 83 32.10 3.16 11.40
CA PRO A 83 33.52 3.26 11.10
C PRO A 83 34.30 2.44 12.14
N GLY A 84 34.87 1.31 11.72
CA GLY A 84 36.02 0.70 12.41
C GLY A 84 35.72 -0.34 13.49
N ARG A 85 35.00 -1.43 13.17
CA ARG A 85 35.21 -2.69 13.90
C ARG A 85 36.29 -3.49 13.16
N PRO A 86 37.54 -3.56 13.65
CA PRO A 86 38.53 -4.45 13.06
C PRO A 86 38.04 -5.89 13.24
N THR A 87 37.89 -6.59 12.13
CA THR A 87 37.77 -8.05 12.10
C THR A 87 39.17 -8.64 12.19
N GLY A 88 39.48 -9.29 13.31
CA GLY A 88 40.65 -10.16 13.47
C GLY A 88 41.90 -9.46 13.98
#